data_AF-A0A2W4N3V1-F1
#
_entry.id   AF-A0A2W4N3V1-F1
#
_cell.length_a   1.000
_cell.length_b   1.000
_cell.length_c   1.000
_cell.angle_alpha   90.00
_cell.angle_beta   90.00
_cell.angle_gamma   90.00
#
_symmetry.space_group_name_H-M   'P 1'
#
loop_
_entity.id
_entity.type
_entity.pdbx_description
1 polymer ?
#
loop_
_entity_poly.entity_id
_entity_poly.type
_entity_poly.pdbx_seq_one_letter_code
_entity_poly.pdbx_strand_id
1 'polypeptide(L)'
;MKAWTDSRRQRRSGRSFFGAILLALACESAAPPTGGETHFLRWCGPEGAECGPGLLCLCGVCTRACSEQDACGAFPDAACVPIGSTSACGEEQEPGVCDVPCANDADCAVLSPAHRCESGACRASASLPPREPIPPKPGEQLPSCMGERVAGNEVVILGDSFFAVSHEITAYIEALAREAGALGEGERYRDNSRLLGNALALAGNGIAEQYSAAIAEGDVKVVIMNGGGADVLLGSCEPVSSECPLLVDAAEAGRDLFARMAEDGVEHVVYAFYPDPVDDPPLREKMDALRPLMQAVCAESPVPCHWIDLRPVFEGHYDEYVRPDRKNPTSAGARATAQAIWETMYSRCIAQRTAE
;
A
#
# COMPACT_ATOMS: atom_id res chain seq x y z
N MET A 1 -69.79 -34.30 -14.70
CA MET A 1 -70.21 -32.96 -15.16
C MET A 1 -71.03 -32.29 -14.06
N LYS A 2 -70.47 -31.25 -13.41
CA LYS A 2 -71.07 -30.21 -12.53
C LYS A 2 -69.92 -29.64 -11.68
N ALA A 3 -69.29 -28.52 -12.05
CA ALA A 3 -69.71 -27.12 -11.88
C ALA A 3 -69.53 -26.60 -10.43
N TRP A 4 -68.47 -25.80 -10.27
CA TRP A 4 -68.32 -24.51 -9.56
C TRP A 4 -69.34 -24.07 -8.48
N THR A 5 -68.81 -23.61 -7.33
CA THR A 5 -69.06 -22.32 -6.62
C THR A 5 -68.13 -22.29 -5.38
N ASP A 6 -67.12 -21.41 -5.27
CA ASP A 6 -67.13 -20.00 -4.83
C ASP A 6 -67.99 -19.70 -3.57
N SER A 7 -67.37 -19.34 -2.45
CA SER A 7 -67.46 -17.98 -1.89
C SER A 7 -67.04 -17.82 -0.41
N ARG A 8 -66.09 -16.87 -0.22
CA ARG A 8 -66.12 -15.71 0.70
C ARG A 8 -65.92 -15.84 2.23
N ARG A 9 -64.97 -14.99 2.69
CA ARG A 9 -65.00 -13.97 3.78
C ARG A 9 -65.36 -14.48 5.20
N GLN A 10 -64.73 -14.09 6.30
CA GLN A 10 -64.33 -12.77 6.83
C GLN A 10 -63.78 -13.12 8.25
N ARG A 11 -62.84 -12.43 8.90
CA ARG A 11 -62.99 -11.13 9.57
C ARG A 11 -61.72 -10.81 10.36
N ARG A 12 -61.49 -9.50 10.51
CA ARG A 12 -60.41 -8.80 11.23
C ARG A 12 -60.50 -8.90 12.76
N SER A 13 -59.35 -8.94 13.43
CA SER A 13 -59.00 -8.17 14.65
C SER A 13 -57.46 -8.20 14.77
N GLY A 14 -56.70 -7.11 14.80
CA GLY A 14 -56.91 -5.91 15.59
C GLY A 14 -56.16 -6.05 16.92
N ARG A 15 -54.85 -5.77 16.93
CA ARG A 15 -54.10 -5.41 18.15
C ARG A 15 -52.80 -4.70 17.79
N SER A 16 -52.79 -3.41 18.08
CA SER A 16 -51.64 -2.53 18.14
C SER A 16 -50.57 -3.11 19.07
N PHE A 17 -49.32 -3.12 18.63
CA PHE A 17 -48.17 -3.18 19.55
C PHE A 17 -47.32 -1.93 19.35
N PHE A 18 -47.03 -1.33 20.50
CA PHE A 18 -46.36 -0.07 20.72
C PHE A 18 -44.89 -0.10 20.29
N GLY A 19 -44.38 1.10 20.01
CA GLY A 19 -43.02 1.39 19.58
C GLY A 19 -41.91 0.89 20.50
N ALA A 20 -40.79 0.60 19.86
CA ALA A 20 -39.44 0.82 20.39
C ALA A 20 -38.54 1.10 19.18
N ILE A 21 -38.51 2.36 18.73
CA ILE A 21 -37.48 2.85 17.79
C ILE A 21 -36.21 3.01 18.63
N LEU A 22 -35.34 2.01 18.55
CA LEU A 22 -33.96 2.10 19.01
C LEU A 22 -33.19 2.93 17.98
N LEU A 23 -33.00 4.22 18.27
CA LEU A 23 -31.97 5.04 17.65
C LEU A 23 -30.61 4.47 18.07
N ALA A 24 -30.07 3.57 17.24
CA ALA A 24 -28.66 3.23 17.27
C ALA A 24 -27.89 4.49 16.83
N LEU A 25 -27.34 5.21 17.80
CA LEU A 25 -26.24 6.13 17.58
C LEU A 25 -25.10 5.33 16.96
N ALA A 26 -24.95 5.43 15.65
CA ALA A 26 -23.73 5.05 14.96
C ALA A 26 -22.62 5.94 15.52
N CYS A 27 -21.83 5.42 16.45
CA CYS A 27 -20.47 5.89 16.63
C CYS A 27 -19.72 5.43 15.38
N GLU A 28 -19.75 6.27 14.35
CA GLU A 28 -18.79 6.21 13.27
C GLU A 28 -17.45 6.63 13.88
N SER A 29 -16.70 5.66 14.39
CA SER A 29 -15.30 5.85 14.67
C SER A 29 -14.67 6.20 13.32
N ALA A 30 -14.48 7.50 13.10
CA ALA A 30 -13.65 8.00 12.02
C ALA A 30 -12.34 7.21 12.10
N ALA A 31 -12.08 6.40 11.07
CA ALA A 31 -10.78 5.78 10.94
C ALA A 31 -9.74 6.91 11.04
N PRO A 32 -8.65 6.73 11.80
CA PRO A 32 -7.61 7.73 11.85
C PRO A 32 -7.20 8.03 10.39
N PRO A 33 -7.11 9.30 9.98
CA PRO A 33 -6.64 9.62 8.64
C PRO A 33 -5.22 9.05 8.51
N THR A 34 -5.09 7.92 7.82
CA THR A 34 -3.81 7.27 7.50
C THR A 34 -3.11 7.97 6.33
N GLY A 35 -3.33 9.28 6.21
CA GLY A 35 -2.56 10.15 5.34
C GLY A 35 -1.27 10.52 6.05
N GLY A 36 -0.26 9.65 5.95
CA GLY A 36 1.12 10.09 6.15
C GLY A 36 1.42 11.13 5.07
N GLU A 37 1.15 12.41 5.38
CA GLU A 37 1.41 13.53 4.48
C GLU A 37 2.90 13.48 4.09
N THR A 38 3.18 13.08 2.86
CA THR A 38 4.56 12.91 2.34
C THR A 38 5.40 14.20 2.38
N HIS A 39 4.76 15.33 2.69
CA HIS A 39 5.37 16.65 2.82
C HIS A 39 5.68 17.04 4.27
N PHE A 40 5.14 16.36 5.28
CA PHE A 40 5.38 16.68 6.68
C PHE A 40 6.89 16.60 7.02
N LEU A 41 7.41 17.67 7.65
CA LEU A 41 8.83 17.88 8.00
C LEU A 41 9.83 17.98 6.83
N ARG A 42 9.35 18.16 5.59
CA ARG A 42 10.22 18.56 4.48
C ARG A 42 10.60 20.04 4.60
N TRP A 43 11.82 20.37 4.18
CA TRP A 43 12.24 21.76 4.03
C TRP A 43 11.40 22.45 2.95
N CYS A 44 11.05 23.71 3.20
CA CYS A 44 10.29 24.53 2.27
C CYS A 44 10.86 25.94 2.18
N GLY A 45 10.75 26.53 0.99
CA GLY A 45 11.08 27.93 0.76
C GLY A 45 10.05 28.90 1.34
N PRO A 46 10.38 30.22 1.41
CA PRO A 46 9.50 31.25 1.96
C PRO A 46 8.16 31.41 1.22
N GLU A 47 8.04 30.85 0.01
CA GLU A 47 6.81 30.86 -0.78
C GLU A 47 5.82 29.75 -0.38
N GLY A 48 6.26 28.73 0.38
CA GLY A 48 5.42 27.72 1.05
C GLY A 48 4.56 26.80 0.18
N ALA A 49 4.54 26.98 -1.14
CA ALA A 49 3.75 26.18 -2.09
C ALA A 49 4.11 24.68 -2.10
N GLU A 50 5.27 24.31 -1.57
CA GLU A 50 5.83 22.95 -1.61
C GLU A 50 5.28 22.01 -0.53
N CYS A 51 4.46 22.51 0.40
CA CYS A 51 4.02 21.75 1.58
C CYS A 51 2.78 20.90 1.38
N GLY A 52 2.09 21.03 0.24
CA GLY A 52 0.86 20.27 -0.01
C GLY A 52 -0.34 20.75 0.84
N PRO A 53 -1.52 20.14 0.64
CA PRO A 53 -2.75 20.55 1.30
C PRO A 53 -2.69 20.29 2.81
N GLY A 54 -3.08 21.29 3.62
CA GLY A 54 -3.21 21.13 5.07
C GLY A 54 -1.92 21.35 5.88
N LEU A 55 -0.79 21.58 5.21
CA LEU A 55 0.48 21.98 5.82
C LEU A 55 0.85 23.41 5.40
N LEU A 56 1.58 24.08 6.28
CA LEU A 56 2.11 25.42 6.09
C LEU A 56 3.64 25.35 6.20
N CYS A 57 4.33 26.18 5.43
CA CYS A 57 5.76 26.37 5.61
C CYS A 57 6.01 27.24 6.83
N LEU A 58 6.20 26.62 7.99
CA LEU A 58 6.46 27.30 9.25
C LEU A 58 7.92 27.05 9.63
N CYS A 59 8.68 28.13 9.78
CA CYS A 59 10.11 28.07 10.06
C CYS A 59 10.94 27.24 9.07
N GLY A 60 10.55 27.27 7.79
CA GLY A 60 11.27 26.55 6.73
C GLY A 60 11.01 25.05 6.70
N VAL A 61 10.02 24.54 7.45
CA VAL A 61 9.55 23.15 7.36
C VAL A 61 8.04 23.09 7.17
N CYS A 62 7.60 22.11 6.39
CA CYS A 62 6.20 21.83 6.14
C CYS A 62 5.57 21.16 7.37
N THR A 63 4.77 21.92 8.10
CA THR A 63 4.14 21.49 9.35
C THR A 63 2.77 22.15 9.52
N ARG A 64 2.07 21.85 10.61
CA ARG A 64 0.81 22.49 10.99
C ARG A 64 0.99 23.23 12.30
N ALA A 65 0.37 24.40 12.41
CA ALA A 65 0.28 25.10 13.69
C ALA A 65 -0.61 24.32 14.68
N CYS A 66 -0.26 24.35 15.95
CA CYS A 66 -0.99 23.65 17.02
C CYS A 66 -0.99 24.49 18.29
N SER A 67 -2.07 24.38 19.06
CA SER A 67 -2.16 24.95 20.41
C SER A 67 -2.20 23.86 21.49
N GLU A 68 -2.34 22.60 21.09
CA GLU A 68 -2.44 21.43 21.98
C GLU A 68 -1.94 20.17 21.27
N GLN A 69 -1.55 19.17 22.05
CA GLN A 69 -0.92 17.93 21.57
C GLN A 69 -1.80 17.16 20.56
N ASP A 70 -3.11 17.10 20.81
CA ASP A 70 -4.05 16.33 19.98
C ASP A 70 -4.16 16.91 18.55
N ALA A 71 -3.86 18.20 18.38
CA ALA A 71 -3.79 18.84 17.07
C ALA A 71 -2.64 18.32 16.20
N CYS A 72 -1.77 17.43 16.71
CA CYS A 72 -0.72 16.78 15.94
C CYS A 72 -0.94 15.27 15.75
N GLY A 73 -2.02 14.70 16.29
CA GLY A 73 -2.27 13.25 16.29
C GLY A 73 -2.50 12.60 14.91
N ALA A 74 -2.59 13.41 13.85
CA ALA A 74 -2.63 12.93 12.46
C ALA A 74 -1.24 12.57 11.91
N PHE A 75 -0.16 12.97 12.57
CA PHE A 75 1.22 12.72 12.14
C PHE A 75 1.90 11.73 13.11
N PRO A 76 2.65 10.75 12.58
CA PRO A 76 3.33 9.74 13.41
C PRO A 76 4.36 10.41 14.32
N ASP A 77 4.23 10.14 15.63
CA ASP A 77 5.11 10.62 16.70
C ASP A 77 5.30 12.15 16.79
N ALA A 78 4.39 12.92 16.18
CA ALA A 78 4.43 14.37 16.28
C ALA A 78 3.89 14.87 17.63
N ALA A 79 4.54 15.89 18.15
CA ALA A 79 4.14 16.65 19.31
C ALA A 79 3.94 18.13 18.96
N CYS A 80 3.07 18.78 19.72
CA CYS A 80 2.92 20.23 19.62
C CYS A 80 4.06 20.90 20.37
N VAL A 81 5.03 21.45 19.63
CA VAL A 81 6.22 22.09 20.20
C VAL A 81 6.14 23.62 20.08
N PRO A 82 6.61 24.39 21.08
CA PRO A 82 6.65 25.85 20.99
C PRO A 82 7.57 26.33 19.85
N ILE A 83 7.10 27.29 19.04
CA ILE A 83 7.92 27.98 18.04
C ILE A 83 9.03 28.73 18.79
N GLY A 84 10.31 28.49 18.43
CA GLY A 84 11.48 29.08 19.10
C GLY A 84 12.38 28.06 19.84
N SER A 85 11.88 26.84 20.04
CA SER A 85 12.68 25.72 20.57
C SER A 85 13.64 25.11 19.53
N THR A 86 13.42 25.40 18.24
CA THR A 86 14.31 25.05 17.13
C THR A 86 14.95 26.33 16.56
N SER A 87 16.26 26.31 16.30
CA SER A 87 17.07 27.50 15.97
C SER A 87 16.69 28.23 14.65
N ALA A 88 15.72 27.72 13.90
CA ALA A 88 15.27 28.27 12.62
C ALA A 88 14.11 29.28 12.77
N CYS A 89 13.36 29.23 13.87
CA CYS A 89 12.32 30.20 14.19
C CYS A 89 12.93 31.32 15.05
N GLY A 90 12.48 32.57 14.88
CA GLY A 90 12.83 33.67 15.78
C GLY A 90 12.27 33.50 17.20
N GLU A 91 12.13 34.61 17.94
CA GLU A 91 11.65 34.62 19.34
C GLU A 91 10.33 33.86 19.54
N GLU A 92 10.14 33.31 20.75
CA GLU A 92 9.00 32.48 21.14
C GLU A 92 7.65 33.13 20.83
N GLN A 93 6.85 32.49 19.96
CA GLN A 93 5.50 32.93 19.63
C GLN A 93 4.52 31.76 19.65
N GLU A 94 3.36 32.00 20.24
CA GLU A 94 2.17 31.16 20.07
C GLU A 94 1.51 31.46 18.71
N PRO A 95 0.97 30.47 17.99
CA PRO A 95 0.80 29.06 18.37
C PRO A 95 2.06 28.19 18.14
N GLY A 96 2.15 27.03 18.79
CA GLY A 96 3.16 26.00 18.53
C GLY A 96 3.06 25.36 17.13
N VAL A 97 3.95 24.41 16.82
CA VAL A 97 3.97 23.64 15.56
C VAL A 97 4.04 22.14 15.82
N CYS A 98 3.45 21.35 14.92
CA CYS A 98 3.57 19.90 14.97
C CYS A 98 4.96 19.47 14.51
N ASP A 99 5.76 18.92 15.41
CA ASP A 99 7.12 18.50 15.11
C ASP A 99 7.42 17.16 15.78
N VAL A 100 8.45 16.47 15.33
CA VAL A 100 8.86 15.21 15.95
C VAL A 100 10.12 15.47 16.76
N PRO A 101 10.02 15.55 18.10
CA PRO A 101 11.16 15.84 18.96
C PRO A 101 12.13 14.65 18.97
N CYS A 102 13.41 14.94 19.10
CA CYS A 102 14.46 13.92 19.17
C CYS A 102 15.58 14.35 20.11
N ALA A 103 16.26 13.37 20.70
CA ALA A 103 17.53 13.55 21.38
C ALA A 103 18.72 13.11 20.51
N ASN A 104 18.50 12.17 19.58
CA ASN A 104 19.50 11.63 18.68
C ASN A 104 18.86 11.07 17.38
N ASP A 105 19.68 10.73 16.38
CA ASP A 105 19.21 10.28 15.06
C ASP A 105 18.34 9.02 15.11
N ALA A 106 18.52 8.14 16.10
CA ALA A 106 17.72 6.92 16.21
C ALA A 106 16.25 7.23 16.52
N ASP A 107 15.99 8.33 17.23
CA ASP A 107 14.63 8.78 17.55
C ASP A 107 13.87 9.18 16.26
N CYS A 108 14.60 9.62 15.23
CA CYS A 108 14.05 10.02 13.93
C CYS A 108 13.83 8.88 12.95
N ALA A 109 14.32 7.67 13.26
CA ALA A 109 14.20 6.52 12.39
C ALA A 109 12.73 6.10 12.17
N VAL A 110 11.84 6.48 13.10
CA VAL A 110 10.39 6.22 12.99
C VAL A 110 9.73 6.98 11.83
N LEU A 111 10.31 8.12 11.44
CA LEU A 111 9.86 8.87 10.26
C LEU A 111 10.46 8.30 8.99
N SER A 112 11.80 8.24 8.92
CA SER A 112 12.53 7.48 7.91
C SER A 112 14.03 7.45 8.21
N PRO A 113 14.80 6.55 7.61
CA PRO A 113 16.27 6.55 7.71
C PRO A 113 16.95 7.80 7.11
N ALA A 114 16.21 8.67 6.42
CA ALA A 114 16.71 9.93 5.88
C ALA A 114 16.56 11.10 6.86
N HIS A 115 15.80 10.93 7.95
CA HIS A 115 15.69 11.96 8.98
C HIS A 115 16.86 11.87 9.96
N ARG A 116 17.37 13.02 10.37
CA ARG A 116 18.37 13.17 11.42
C ARG A 116 17.85 14.09 12.50
N CYS A 117 18.39 13.93 13.69
CA CYS A 117 18.05 14.82 14.79
C CYS A 117 18.83 16.11 14.67
N GLU A 118 18.15 17.18 14.28
CA GLU A 118 18.74 18.48 14.05
C GLU A 118 18.13 19.48 15.03
N SER A 119 18.94 19.96 15.98
CA SER A 119 18.51 20.92 17.00
C SER A 119 17.28 20.49 17.82
N GLY A 120 17.21 19.20 18.16
CA GLY A 120 16.16 18.64 19.01
C GLY A 120 14.87 18.24 18.27
N ALA A 121 14.87 18.32 16.94
CA ALA A 121 13.74 17.89 16.12
C ALA A 121 14.19 17.13 14.87
N CYS A 122 13.34 16.22 14.39
CA CYS A 122 13.67 15.40 13.23
C CYS A 122 13.53 16.19 11.94
N ARG A 123 14.59 16.19 11.13
CA ARG A 123 14.63 16.88 9.84
C ARG A 123 15.08 15.90 8.77
N ALA A 124 14.45 15.96 7.60
CA ALA A 124 15.00 15.29 6.43
C ALA A 124 16.36 15.94 6.13
N SER A 125 17.45 15.18 6.22
CA SER A 125 18.77 15.74 6.02
C SER A 125 18.90 16.35 4.63
N ALA A 126 19.17 17.65 4.57
CA ALA A 126 19.53 18.36 3.35
C ALA A 126 20.89 17.87 2.77
N SER A 127 21.64 17.05 3.53
CA SER A 127 23.00 16.61 3.22
C SER A 127 23.11 15.19 2.66
N LEU A 128 22.01 14.49 2.39
CA LEU A 128 22.11 13.58 1.25
C LEU A 128 22.13 14.51 0.04
N PRO A 129 23.20 14.53 -0.79
CA PRO A 129 23.07 15.15 -2.10
C PRO A 129 21.78 14.59 -2.71
N PRO A 130 20.99 15.37 -3.47
CA PRO A 130 19.95 14.76 -4.30
C PRO A 130 20.62 13.55 -4.93
N ARG A 131 20.11 12.34 -4.65
CA ARG A 131 20.69 11.15 -5.28
C ARG A 131 20.59 11.50 -6.74
N GLU A 132 21.72 11.79 -7.38
CA GLU A 132 21.76 11.86 -8.82
C GLU A 132 21.05 10.59 -9.26
N PRO A 133 20.00 10.69 -10.10
CA PRO A 133 19.34 9.50 -10.61
C PRO A 133 20.45 8.57 -11.03
N ILE A 134 20.50 7.35 -10.45
CA ILE A 134 21.59 6.41 -10.66
C ILE A 134 21.83 6.42 -12.18
N PRO A 135 22.95 6.99 -12.66
CA PRO A 135 23.11 7.13 -14.09
C PRO A 135 23.05 5.71 -14.64
N PRO A 136 22.23 5.45 -15.67
CA PRO A 136 22.19 4.14 -16.29
C PRO A 136 23.62 3.73 -16.59
N LYS A 137 23.96 2.45 -16.39
CA LYS A 137 25.31 1.95 -16.63
C LYS A 137 25.79 2.49 -17.99
N PRO A 138 27.05 2.96 -18.13
CA PRO A 138 27.53 3.49 -19.39
C PRO A 138 27.28 2.48 -20.53
N GLY A 139 26.37 2.81 -21.45
CA GLY A 139 25.91 1.93 -22.53
C GLY A 139 24.49 1.39 -22.42
N GLU A 140 23.79 1.61 -21.30
CA GLU A 140 22.39 1.26 -21.11
C GLU A 140 21.51 2.43 -21.56
N GLN A 141 21.05 2.37 -22.81
CA GLN A 141 20.05 3.31 -23.31
C GLN A 141 18.76 3.06 -22.54
N LEU A 142 18.27 4.11 -21.86
CA LEU A 142 16.92 4.11 -21.29
C LEU A 142 15.95 3.71 -22.40
N PRO A 143 15.12 2.67 -22.21
CA PRO A 143 14.11 2.34 -23.20
C PRO A 143 13.23 3.57 -23.39
N SER A 144 13.10 4.05 -24.62
CA SER A 144 12.09 5.05 -24.95
C SER A 144 10.73 4.38 -24.79
N CYS A 145 10.12 4.52 -23.63
CA CYS A 145 8.80 3.98 -23.36
C CYS A 145 7.78 4.74 -24.19
N MET A 146 7.56 4.26 -25.42
CA MET A 146 6.55 4.74 -26.34
C MET A 146 5.33 3.84 -26.20
N GLY A 147 4.31 4.32 -25.49
CA GLY A 147 3.06 3.61 -25.25
C GLY A 147 1.93 4.58 -24.92
N GLU A 148 0.69 4.08 -24.93
CA GLU A 148 -0.43 4.87 -24.41
C GLU A 148 -0.22 5.16 -22.93
N ARG A 149 -0.62 6.36 -22.52
CA ARG A 149 -0.44 6.82 -21.15
C ARG A 149 -1.45 6.11 -20.26
N VAL A 150 -0.95 5.31 -19.31
CA VAL A 150 -1.76 4.78 -18.21
C VAL A 150 -1.96 5.88 -17.18
N ALA A 151 -3.21 6.21 -16.84
CA ALA A 151 -3.52 7.15 -15.79
C ALA A 151 -3.20 6.56 -14.41
N GLY A 152 -2.85 7.40 -13.43
CA GLY A 152 -2.52 6.91 -12.09
C GLY A 152 -3.62 6.03 -11.48
N ASN A 153 -4.88 6.44 -11.62
CA ASN A 153 -6.02 5.69 -11.11
C ASN A 153 -6.32 4.40 -11.89
N GLU A 154 -5.66 4.13 -13.02
CA GLU A 154 -5.76 2.86 -13.75
C GLU A 154 -4.72 1.82 -13.27
N VAL A 155 -3.81 2.22 -12.38
CA VAL A 155 -2.88 1.32 -11.67
C VAL A 155 -3.50 0.95 -10.32
N VAL A 156 -3.68 -0.35 -10.11
CA VAL A 156 -4.30 -0.90 -8.90
C VAL A 156 -3.31 -1.76 -8.14
N ILE A 157 -3.27 -1.59 -6.82
CA ILE A 157 -2.52 -2.43 -5.90
C ILE A 157 -3.49 -3.41 -5.24
N LEU A 158 -3.22 -4.71 -5.36
CA LEU A 158 -3.95 -5.77 -4.67
C LEU A 158 -2.98 -6.50 -3.74
N GLY A 159 -3.46 -7.01 -2.62
CA GLY A 159 -2.58 -7.79 -1.78
C GLY A 159 -3.09 -8.10 -0.39
N ASP A 160 -2.19 -8.75 0.35
CA ASP A 160 -2.38 -9.12 1.74
C ASP A 160 -1.66 -8.18 2.71
N SER A 161 -1.46 -8.62 3.95
CA SER A 161 -0.80 -7.84 4.99
C SER A 161 0.60 -7.36 4.61
N PHE A 162 1.30 -8.04 3.70
CA PHE A 162 2.63 -7.62 3.29
C PHE A 162 2.59 -6.25 2.58
N PHE A 163 1.51 -5.95 1.84
CA PHE A 163 1.26 -4.62 1.24
C PHE A 163 0.44 -3.72 2.17
N ALA A 164 -0.57 -4.28 2.83
CA ALA A 164 -1.57 -3.52 3.55
C ALA A 164 -1.18 -3.10 4.98
N VAL A 165 -0.10 -3.64 5.57
CA VAL A 165 0.21 -3.35 6.98
C VAL A 165 0.55 -1.89 7.24
N SER A 166 1.24 -1.24 6.30
CA SER A 166 1.57 0.18 6.37
C SER A 166 1.16 0.96 5.14
N HIS A 167 0.81 0.28 4.04
CA HIS A 167 0.60 0.89 2.71
C HIS A 167 1.82 1.69 2.19
N GLU A 168 2.99 1.57 2.84
CA GLU A 168 4.18 2.32 2.47
C GLU A 168 4.77 1.84 1.14
N ILE A 169 4.58 0.56 0.77
CA ILE A 169 5.00 0.05 -0.54
C ILE A 169 4.35 0.89 -1.63
N THR A 170 3.02 1.07 -1.57
CA THR A 170 2.28 1.93 -2.50
C THR A 170 2.81 3.36 -2.50
N ALA A 171 2.97 3.96 -1.31
CA ALA A 171 3.47 5.33 -1.19
C ALA A 171 4.86 5.51 -1.82
N TYR A 172 5.76 4.54 -1.65
CA TYR A 172 7.10 4.59 -2.23
C TYR A 172 7.09 4.36 -3.74
N ILE A 173 6.25 3.47 -4.27
CA ILE A 173 6.12 3.31 -5.73
C ILE A 173 5.60 4.60 -6.35
N GLU A 174 4.56 5.21 -5.76
CA GLU A 174 4.04 6.49 -6.27
C GLU A 174 5.09 7.61 -6.21
N ALA A 175 5.92 7.65 -5.16
CA ALA A 175 7.02 8.62 -5.06
C ALA A 175 8.04 8.44 -6.20
N LEU A 176 8.45 7.20 -6.47
CA LEU A 176 9.34 6.86 -7.58
C LEU A 176 8.71 7.19 -8.94
N ALA A 177 7.41 6.92 -9.10
CA ALA A 177 6.67 7.23 -10.31
C ALA A 177 6.56 8.74 -10.55
N ARG A 178 6.37 9.55 -9.51
CA ARG A 178 6.37 11.02 -9.62
C ARG A 178 7.76 11.55 -9.96
N GLU A 179 8.80 11.03 -9.31
CA GLU A 179 10.20 11.39 -9.61
C GLU A 179 10.55 11.10 -11.07
N ALA A 180 10.07 9.99 -11.62
CA ALA A 180 10.24 9.64 -13.03
C ALA A 180 9.27 10.37 -13.98
N GLY A 181 8.38 11.22 -13.47
CA GLY A 181 7.36 11.92 -14.24
C GLY A 181 6.22 11.02 -14.76
N ALA A 182 6.20 9.73 -14.40
CA ALA A 182 5.16 8.78 -14.78
C ALA A 182 3.81 9.09 -14.11
N LEU A 183 3.85 9.56 -12.86
CA LEU A 183 2.68 9.96 -12.08
C LEU A 183 2.67 11.49 -11.88
N GLY A 184 1.53 12.13 -12.09
CA GLY A 184 1.38 13.57 -11.93
C GLY A 184 1.23 14.00 -10.48
N GLU A 185 1.35 15.31 -10.25
CA GLU A 185 0.96 15.91 -8.96
C GLU A 185 -0.53 15.66 -8.70
N GLY A 186 -0.86 15.17 -7.51
CA GLY A 186 -2.24 14.84 -7.12
C GLY A 186 -2.79 13.53 -7.71
N GLU A 187 -2.14 12.93 -8.72
CA GLU A 187 -2.50 11.60 -9.20
C GLU A 187 -2.06 10.54 -8.17
N ARG A 188 -2.87 9.48 -8.03
CA ARG A 188 -2.69 8.39 -7.07
C ARG A 188 -2.97 7.05 -7.74
N TYR A 189 -2.30 6.00 -7.28
CA TYR A 189 -2.68 4.64 -7.56
C TYR A 189 -3.82 4.21 -6.62
N ARG A 190 -4.63 3.24 -7.06
CA ARG A 190 -5.72 2.72 -6.23
C ARG A 190 -5.21 1.53 -5.41
N ASP A 191 -5.09 1.70 -4.10
CA ASP A 191 -4.66 0.63 -3.20
C ASP A 191 -5.85 -0.07 -2.57
N ASN A 192 -6.12 -1.28 -3.07
CA ASN A 192 -7.19 -2.14 -2.60
C ASN A 192 -6.66 -3.30 -1.76
N SER A 193 -5.37 -3.31 -1.41
CA SER A 193 -4.77 -4.33 -0.54
C SER A 193 -5.43 -4.33 0.84
N ARG A 194 -5.54 -5.52 1.46
CA ARG A 194 -6.23 -5.68 2.75
C ARG A 194 -5.39 -6.45 3.73
N LEU A 195 -5.52 -6.11 5.01
CA LEU A 195 -4.89 -6.84 6.11
C LEU A 195 -5.47 -8.24 6.35
N LEU A 196 -6.77 -8.42 6.07
CA LEU A 196 -7.53 -9.64 6.30
C LEU A 196 -8.40 -9.95 5.09
N GLY A 197 -8.82 -11.22 4.95
CA GLY A 197 -9.66 -11.65 3.83
C GLY A 197 -8.97 -11.38 2.49
N ASN A 198 -7.73 -11.85 2.36
CA ASN A 198 -6.79 -11.51 1.29
C ASN A 198 -6.05 -12.75 0.76
N ALA A 199 -6.59 -13.94 1.02
CA ALA A 199 -6.11 -15.16 0.41
C ALA A 199 -6.57 -15.25 -1.06
N LEU A 200 -5.83 -16.01 -1.86
CA LEU A 200 -6.17 -16.28 -3.26
C LEU A 200 -7.37 -17.21 -3.36
N ALA A 201 -7.35 -18.31 -2.60
CA ALA A 201 -8.41 -19.32 -2.61
C ALA A 201 -9.07 -19.46 -1.22
N LEU A 202 -8.24 -19.49 -0.18
CA LEU A 202 -8.71 -19.84 1.15
C LEU A 202 -9.71 -18.82 1.71
N ALA A 203 -10.83 -19.31 2.26
CA ALA A 203 -11.83 -18.47 2.94
C ALA A 203 -12.44 -17.33 2.10
N GLY A 204 -12.57 -17.50 0.78
CA GLY A 204 -13.47 -16.67 -0.05
C GLY A 204 -12.80 -15.80 -1.12
N ASN A 205 -11.66 -16.21 -1.68
CA ASN A 205 -11.00 -15.51 -2.80
C ASN A 205 -10.81 -14.01 -2.58
N GLY A 206 -10.31 -13.63 -1.40
CA GLY A 206 -10.21 -12.25 -0.96
C GLY A 206 -9.50 -11.30 -1.94
N ILE A 207 -8.43 -11.75 -2.60
CA ILE A 207 -7.75 -10.95 -3.64
C ILE A 207 -8.67 -10.72 -4.86
N ALA A 208 -9.44 -11.72 -5.28
CA ALA A 208 -10.38 -11.57 -6.38
C ALA A 208 -11.53 -10.61 -6.02
N GLU A 209 -11.92 -10.53 -4.75
CA GLU A 209 -12.87 -9.51 -4.26
C GLU A 209 -12.26 -8.10 -4.28
N GLN A 210 -10.98 -7.95 -3.90
CA GLN A 210 -10.27 -6.67 -4.02
C GLN A 210 -10.24 -6.17 -5.47
N TYR A 211 -9.94 -7.07 -6.41
CA TYR A 211 -9.97 -6.78 -7.84
C TYR A 211 -11.38 -6.42 -8.33
N SER A 212 -12.40 -7.15 -7.88
CA SER A 212 -13.80 -6.86 -8.23
C SER A 212 -14.22 -5.46 -7.76
N ALA A 213 -13.78 -5.04 -6.57
CA ALA A 213 -14.01 -3.69 -6.08
C ALA A 213 -13.29 -2.65 -6.95
N ALA A 214 -12.04 -2.90 -7.34
CA ALA A 214 -11.29 -2.01 -8.22
C ALA A 214 -11.98 -1.82 -9.58
N ILE A 215 -12.42 -2.91 -10.22
CA ILE A 215 -13.14 -2.83 -11.50
C ILE A 215 -14.47 -2.06 -11.35
N ALA A 216 -15.18 -2.22 -10.24
CA ALA A 216 -16.42 -1.48 -9.98
C ALA A 216 -16.19 0.02 -9.81
N GLU A 217 -15.00 0.43 -9.37
CA GLU A 217 -14.62 1.84 -9.17
C GLU A 217 -14.09 2.52 -10.44
N GLY A 218 -13.64 1.77 -11.45
CA GLY A 218 -13.14 2.30 -12.72
C GLY A 218 -12.15 1.39 -13.43
N ASP A 219 -11.73 1.81 -14.62
CA ASP A 219 -10.85 1.03 -15.51
C ASP A 219 -9.53 0.62 -14.83
N VAL A 220 -9.09 -0.62 -15.08
CA VAL A 220 -7.85 -1.18 -14.55
C VAL A 220 -6.96 -1.61 -15.71
N LYS A 221 -5.79 -0.97 -15.84
CA LYS A 221 -4.82 -1.27 -16.89
C LYS A 221 -3.61 -2.00 -16.37
N VAL A 222 -3.17 -1.68 -15.15
CA VAL A 222 -2.03 -2.32 -14.52
C VAL A 222 -2.42 -2.77 -13.12
N VAL A 223 -2.08 -4.02 -12.81
CA VAL A 223 -2.23 -4.57 -11.46
C VAL A 223 -0.85 -4.82 -10.88
N ILE A 224 -0.56 -4.23 -9.73
CA ILE A 224 0.60 -4.57 -8.89
C ILE A 224 0.06 -5.42 -7.75
N MET A 225 0.58 -6.63 -7.57
CA MET A 225 0.01 -7.50 -6.56
C MET A 225 0.98 -8.46 -5.89
N ASN A 226 0.55 -8.93 -4.72
CA ASN A 226 1.00 -10.18 -4.14
C ASN A 226 -0.21 -11.08 -3.80
N GLY A 227 0.05 -12.30 -3.34
CA GLY A 227 -1.00 -13.26 -2.99
C GLY A 227 -0.45 -14.65 -2.73
N GLY A 228 -1.21 -15.47 -2.00
CA GLY A 228 -0.85 -16.83 -1.63
C GLY A 228 -0.20 -16.96 -0.25
N GLY A 229 0.35 -15.88 0.30
CA GLY A 229 0.93 -15.85 1.64
C GLY A 229 -0.11 -16.15 2.72
N ALA A 230 -1.29 -15.55 2.63
CA ALA A 230 -2.40 -15.83 3.54
C ALA A 230 -2.92 -17.27 3.42
N ASP A 231 -2.97 -17.85 2.22
CA ASP A 231 -3.36 -19.24 1.98
C ASP A 231 -2.46 -20.20 2.75
N VAL A 232 -1.13 -20.05 2.62
CA VAL A 232 -0.19 -20.91 3.33
C VAL A 232 -0.04 -20.56 4.80
N LEU A 233 -0.29 -19.32 5.21
CA LEU A 233 -0.24 -18.94 6.63
C LEU A 233 -1.39 -19.57 7.41
N LEU A 234 -2.59 -19.57 6.84
CA LEU A 234 -3.82 -20.01 7.51
C LEU A 234 -4.17 -21.47 7.21
N GLY A 235 -3.75 -21.98 6.05
CA GLY A 235 -4.05 -23.33 5.59
C GLY A 235 -3.08 -24.39 6.10
N SER A 236 -3.57 -25.63 6.11
CA SER A 236 -2.79 -26.83 6.41
C SER A 236 -2.41 -27.57 5.14
N CYS A 237 -1.18 -28.05 5.08
CA CYS A 237 -0.65 -28.80 3.95
C CYS A 237 0.35 -29.84 4.46
N GLU A 238 -0.11 -31.07 4.71
CA GLU A 238 0.72 -32.14 5.26
C GLU A 238 0.48 -33.46 4.50
N PRO A 239 1.53 -34.06 3.87
CA PRO A 239 2.87 -33.49 3.68
C PRO A 239 2.84 -32.25 2.77
N VAL A 240 3.83 -31.36 2.91
CA VAL A 240 3.99 -30.21 2.02
C VAL A 240 4.50 -30.71 0.66
N SER A 241 3.69 -30.57 -0.39
CA SER A 241 4.09 -30.87 -1.77
C SER A 241 3.32 -30.02 -2.77
N SER A 242 3.78 -29.98 -4.01
CA SER A 242 3.11 -29.30 -5.12
C SER A 242 1.71 -29.85 -5.43
N GLU A 243 1.39 -31.06 -4.99
CA GLU A 243 0.09 -31.71 -5.18
C GLU A 243 -0.89 -31.45 -4.03
N CYS A 244 -0.45 -30.73 -3.00
CA CYS A 244 -1.27 -30.40 -1.86
C CYS A 244 -2.47 -29.53 -2.28
N PRO A 245 -3.73 -29.91 -1.93
CA PRO A 245 -4.92 -29.20 -2.37
C PRO A 245 -4.87 -27.70 -2.06
N LEU A 246 -4.36 -27.30 -0.89
CA LEU A 246 -4.20 -25.88 -0.54
C LEU A 246 -3.38 -25.09 -1.57
N LEU A 247 -2.25 -25.66 -2.03
CA LEU A 247 -1.34 -24.97 -2.95
C LEU A 247 -1.88 -25.01 -4.39
N VAL A 248 -2.52 -26.13 -4.76
CA VAL A 248 -3.19 -26.29 -6.05
C VAL A 248 -4.35 -25.29 -6.16
N ASP A 249 -5.21 -25.20 -5.15
CA ASP A 249 -6.36 -24.28 -5.10
C ASP A 249 -5.88 -22.82 -5.19
N ALA A 250 -4.82 -22.45 -4.47
CA ALA A 250 -4.24 -21.10 -4.54
C ALA A 250 -3.71 -20.78 -5.96
N ALA A 251 -3.03 -21.74 -6.60
CA ALA A 251 -2.54 -21.59 -7.96
C ALA A 251 -3.68 -21.50 -8.99
N GLU A 252 -4.73 -22.33 -8.84
CA GLU A 252 -5.93 -22.28 -9.69
C GLU A 252 -6.66 -20.95 -9.54
N ALA A 253 -6.87 -20.46 -8.31
CA ALA A 253 -7.47 -19.15 -8.09
C ALA A 253 -6.63 -18.00 -8.68
N GLY A 254 -5.31 -18.12 -8.65
CA GLY A 254 -4.41 -17.19 -9.36
C GLY A 254 -4.60 -17.20 -10.88
N ARG A 255 -4.72 -18.39 -11.49
CA ARG A 255 -4.99 -18.52 -12.94
C ARG A 255 -6.34 -17.93 -13.32
N ASP A 256 -7.38 -18.23 -12.55
CA ASP A 256 -8.73 -17.72 -12.79
C ASP A 256 -8.76 -16.20 -12.69
N LEU A 257 -8.05 -15.63 -11.71
CA LEU A 257 -7.93 -14.18 -11.56
C LEU A 257 -7.22 -13.54 -12.76
N PHE A 258 -6.12 -14.12 -13.25
CA PHE A 258 -5.42 -13.58 -14.42
C PHE A 258 -6.21 -13.73 -15.71
N ALA A 259 -6.96 -14.83 -15.87
CA ALA A 259 -7.88 -14.99 -16.99
C ALA A 259 -8.95 -13.90 -16.99
N ARG A 260 -9.54 -13.63 -15.82
CA ARG A 260 -10.49 -12.52 -15.66
C ARG A 260 -9.86 -11.15 -15.95
N MET A 261 -8.64 -10.90 -15.46
CA MET A 261 -7.91 -9.67 -15.76
C MET A 261 -7.70 -9.48 -17.27
N ALA A 262 -7.41 -10.55 -18.01
CA ALA A 262 -7.31 -10.48 -19.46
C ALA A 262 -8.65 -10.15 -20.13
N GLU A 263 -9.75 -10.76 -19.67
CA GLU A 263 -11.10 -10.47 -20.18
C GLU A 263 -11.52 -9.02 -19.92
N ASP A 264 -11.14 -8.45 -18.77
CA ASP A 264 -11.44 -7.08 -18.36
C ASP A 264 -10.50 -6.04 -19.01
N GLY A 265 -9.50 -6.46 -19.78
CA GLY A 265 -8.60 -5.58 -20.52
C GLY A 265 -7.41 -5.04 -19.73
N VAL A 266 -7.00 -5.72 -18.66
CA VAL A 266 -5.73 -5.45 -17.97
C VAL A 266 -4.57 -5.76 -18.91
N GLU A 267 -3.60 -4.86 -18.97
CA GLU A 267 -2.47 -4.92 -19.90
C GLU A 267 -1.23 -5.52 -19.24
N HIS A 268 -1.06 -5.32 -17.94
CA HIS A 268 0.07 -5.83 -17.18
C HIS A 268 -0.30 -6.26 -15.76
N VAL A 269 0.32 -7.36 -15.31
CA VAL A 269 0.37 -7.76 -13.90
C VAL A 269 1.81 -7.72 -13.43
N VAL A 270 2.12 -7.02 -12.34
CA VAL A 270 3.42 -7.07 -11.66
C VAL A 270 3.22 -7.83 -10.35
N TYR A 271 3.75 -9.05 -10.29
CA TYR A 271 3.54 -9.96 -9.16
C TYR A 271 4.78 -10.01 -8.27
N ALA A 272 4.73 -9.37 -7.11
CA ALA A 272 5.79 -9.37 -6.11
C ALA A 272 5.61 -10.51 -5.12
N PHE A 273 6.36 -11.60 -5.28
CA PHE A 273 6.31 -12.74 -4.40
C PHE A 273 7.29 -12.59 -3.23
N TYR A 274 6.83 -12.97 -2.05
CA TYR A 274 7.41 -12.67 -0.74
C TYR A 274 8.90 -13.07 -0.59
N PRO A 275 9.64 -12.40 0.29
CA PRO A 275 10.89 -12.92 0.84
C PRO A 275 10.61 -14.16 1.73
N ASP A 276 11.66 -14.78 2.27
CA ASP A 276 11.48 -15.91 3.19
C ASP A 276 10.94 -15.42 4.55
N PRO A 277 10.02 -16.17 5.20
CA PRO A 277 9.61 -15.85 6.57
C PRO A 277 10.79 -16.08 7.54
N VAL A 278 10.92 -15.20 8.54
CA VAL A 278 12.02 -15.28 9.52
C VAL A 278 11.66 -16.23 10.66
N ASP A 279 12.56 -17.14 11.00
CA ASP A 279 12.42 -18.10 12.13
C ASP A 279 11.12 -18.96 12.10
N ASP A 280 10.57 -19.23 10.91
CA ASP A 280 9.33 -20.00 10.73
C ASP A 280 9.50 -21.13 9.68
N PRO A 281 10.25 -22.21 10.00
CA PRO A 281 10.54 -23.27 9.05
C PRO A 281 9.31 -23.95 8.41
N PRO A 282 8.21 -24.24 9.15
CA PRO A 282 7.02 -24.83 8.55
C PRO A 282 6.33 -23.91 7.53
N LEU A 283 6.30 -22.59 7.80
CA LEU A 283 5.78 -21.64 6.83
C LEU A 283 6.72 -21.53 5.62
N ARG A 284 8.04 -21.50 5.85
CA ARG A 284 9.03 -21.46 4.78
C ARG A 284 8.89 -22.65 3.84
N GLU A 285 8.70 -23.86 4.37
CA GLU A 285 8.50 -25.07 3.56
C GLU A 285 7.28 -24.95 2.65
N LYS A 286 6.14 -24.45 3.18
CA LYS A 286 4.94 -24.18 2.37
C LYS A 286 5.16 -23.11 1.31
N MET A 287 5.88 -22.04 1.66
CA MET A 287 6.22 -20.96 0.73
C MET A 287 7.15 -21.44 -0.39
N ASP A 288 8.13 -22.29 -0.07
CA ASP A 288 9.05 -22.89 -1.05
C ASP A 288 8.31 -23.83 -2.01
N ALA A 289 7.27 -24.54 -1.54
CA ALA A 289 6.41 -25.34 -2.40
C ALA A 289 5.44 -24.51 -3.25
N LEU A 290 4.90 -23.41 -2.71
CA LEU A 290 3.96 -22.53 -3.43
C LEU A 290 4.66 -21.68 -4.50
N ARG A 291 5.85 -21.17 -4.21
CA ARG A 291 6.60 -20.25 -5.08
C ARG A 291 6.72 -20.72 -6.54
N PRO A 292 7.20 -21.95 -6.84
CA PRO A 292 7.31 -22.41 -8.23
C PRO A 292 5.95 -22.56 -8.91
N LEU A 293 4.87 -22.87 -8.17
CA LEU A 293 3.51 -22.93 -8.72
C LEU A 293 3.05 -21.53 -9.14
N MET A 294 3.17 -20.54 -8.27
CA MET A 294 2.75 -19.16 -8.58
C MET A 294 3.63 -18.52 -9.65
N GLN A 295 4.93 -18.84 -9.69
CA GLN A 295 5.82 -18.42 -10.78
C GLN A 295 5.36 -19.00 -12.12
N ALA A 296 4.95 -20.27 -12.16
CA ALA A 296 4.39 -20.90 -13.37
C ALA A 296 3.05 -20.26 -13.76
N VAL A 297 2.16 -19.98 -12.79
CA VAL A 297 0.89 -19.27 -13.03
C VAL A 297 1.13 -17.89 -13.67
N CYS A 298 2.12 -17.13 -13.19
CA CYS A 298 2.51 -15.87 -13.81
C CYS A 298 3.10 -16.06 -15.21
N ALA A 299 3.98 -17.04 -15.41
CA ALA A 299 4.59 -17.32 -16.72
C ALA A 299 3.57 -17.76 -17.79
N GLU A 300 2.51 -18.47 -17.39
CA GLU A 300 1.43 -18.98 -18.24
C GLU A 300 0.25 -17.99 -18.37
N SER A 301 0.33 -16.84 -17.71
CA SER A 301 -0.75 -15.86 -17.64
C SER A 301 -1.14 -15.34 -19.03
N PRO A 302 -2.45 -15.20 -19.32
CA PRO A 302 -2.91 -14.57 -20.57
C PRO A 302 -2.67 -13.06 -20.59
N VAL A 303 -2.54 -12.40 -19.43
CA VAL A 303 -2.01 -11.04 -19.31
C VAL A 303 -0.49 -11.11 -19.14
N PRO A 304 0.31 -10.25 -19.82
CA PRO A 304 1.74 -10.13 -19.54
C PRO A 304 2.02 -9.93 -18.04
N CYS A 305 2.48 -11.00 -17.38
CA CYS A 305 2.76 -11.01 -15.96
C CYS A 305 4.27 -10.96 -15.70
N HIS A 306 4.67 -10.10 -14.78
CA HIS A 306 6.06 -9.81 -14.43
C HIS A 306 6.32 -10.28 -13.01
N TRP A 307 6.97 -11.43 -12.90
CA TRP A 307 7.30 -12.06 -11.63
C TRP A 307 8.50 -11.39 -10.97
N ILE A 308 8.36 -11.05 -9.70
CA ILE A 308 9.44 -10.53 -8.85
C ILE A 308 9.59 -11.47 -7.66
N ASP A 309 10.75 -12.11 -7.53
CA ASP A 309 11.14 -12.82 -6.31
C ASP A 309 11.83 -11.84 -5.37
N LEU A 310 11.24 -11.60 -4.18
CA LEU A 310 11.80 -10.65 -3.21
C LEU A 310 12.91 -11.25 -2.33
N ARG A 311 13.21 -12.56 -2.41
CA ARG A 311 14.30 -13.15 -1.61
C ARG A 311 15.66 -12.48 -1.84
N PRO A 312 16.11 -12.22 -3.09
CA PRO A 312 17.37 -11.52 -3.33
C PRO A 312 17.35 -10.07 -2.84
N VAL A 313 16.16 -9.42 -2.79
CA VAL A 313 16.01 -8.05 -2.29
C VAL A 313 16.20 -8.01 -0.77
N PHE A 314 15.81 -9.07 -0.06
CA PHE A 314 15.86 -9.15 1.41
C PHE A 314 17.10 -9.88 1.94
N GLU A 315 17.89 -10.52 1.06
CA GLU A 315 19.09 -11.26 1.44
C GLU A 315 20.08 -10.37 2.22
N GLY A 316 20.46 -10.81 3.43
CA GLY A 316 21.35 -10.04 4.30
C GLY A 316 20.70 -8.88 5.07
N HIS A 317 19.43 -8.57 4.82
CA HIS A 317 18.73 -7.43 5.41
C HIS A 317 17.48 -7.80 6.22
N TYR A 318 17.26 -9.09 6.51
CA TYR A 318 16.04 -9.55 7.21
C TYR A 318 15.80 -8.88 8.57
N ASP A 319 16.86 -8.59 9.34
CA ASP A 319 16.73 -7.91 10.65
C ASP A 319 16.29 -6.44 10.52
N GLU A 320 16.54 -5.82 9.37
CA GLU A 320 16.16 -4.43 9.07
C GLU A 320 14.81 -4.37 8.34
N TYR A 321 14.57 -5.30 7.43
CA TYR A 321 13.47 -5.24 6.47
C TYR A 321 12.21 -5.95 6.94
N VAL A 322 12.30 -6.83 7.93
CA VAL A 322 11.16 -7.60 8.44
C VAL A 322 10.79 -7.14 9.84
N ARG A 323 9.49 -6.88 10.05
CA ARG A 323 8.94 -6.45 11.34
C ARG A 323 9.13 -7.54 12.41
N PRO A 324 8.93 -7.20 13.69
CA PRO A 324 8.94 -8.19 14.78
C PRO A 324 7.93 -9.34 14.61
N ASP A 325 6.90 -9.18 13.76
CA ASP A 325 5.97 -10.26 13.39
C ASP A 325 6.58 -11.34 12.47
N ARG A 326 7.83 -11.13 12.04
CA ARG A 326 8.66 -12.03 11.24
C ARG A 326 8.14 -12.29 9.82
N LYS A 327 7.19 -11.50 9.33
CA LYS A 327 6.49 -11.75 8.06
C LYS A 327 6.31 -10.49 7.22
N ASN A 328 5.92 -9.38 7.83
CA ASN A 328 5.59 -8.15 7.12
C ASN A 328 6.78 -7.19 7.07
N PRO A 329 6.85 -6.31 6.07
CA PRO A 329 8.00 -5.43 5.90
C PRO A 329 7.98 -4.26 6.88
N THR A 330 9.15 -3.82 7.33
CA THR A 330 9.34 -2.49 7.95
C THR A 330 9.26 -1.41 6.86
N SER A 331 9.35 -0.12 7.23
CA SER A 331 9.47 0.97 6.24
C SER A 331 10.69 0.81 5.32
N ALA A 332 11.79 0.24 5.82
CA ALA A 332 12.97 -0.05 5.01
C ALA A 332 12.71 -1.21 4.03
N GLY A 333 12.08 -2.29 4.50
CA GLY A 333 11.65 -3.40 3.64
C GLY A 333 10.63 -2.97 2.58
N ALA A 334 9.66 -2.14 2.97
CA ALA A 334 8.64 -1.60 2.07
C ALA A 334 9.26 -0.77 0.95
N ARG A 335 10.25 0.06 1.28
CA ARG A 335 11.03 0.84 0.30
C ARG A 335 11.80 -0.06 -0.66
N ALA A 336 12.47 -1.10 -0.15
CA ALA A 336 13.22 -2.04 -0.97
C ALA A 336 12.29 -2.82 -1.92
N THR A 337 11.13 -3.27 -1.44
CA THR A 337 10.09 -3.89 -2.27
C THR A 337 9.56 -2.93 -3.33
N ALA A 338 9.23 -1.69 -2.96
CA ALA A 338 8.75 -0.67 -3.89
C ALA A 338 9.77 -0.38 -5.00
N GLN A 339 11.07 -0.33 -4.65
CA GLN A 339 12.14 -0.14 -5.63
C GLN A 339 12.21 -1.32 -6.61
N ALA A 340 12.14 -2.57 -6.13
CA ALA A 340 12.16 -3.74 -7.01
C ALA A 340 10.95 -3.79 -7.98
N ILE A 341 9.76 -3.41 -7.48
CA ILE A 341 8.55 -3.25 -8.29
C ILE A 341 8.75 -2.15 -9.34
N TRP A 342 9.23 -0.98 -8.92
CA TRP A 342 9.43 0.16 -9.81
C TRP A 342 10.48 -0.13 -10.88
N GLU A 343 11.62 -0.74 -10.55
CA GLU A 343 12.64 -1.15 -11.51
C GLU A 343 12.07 -2.10 -12.58
N THR A 344 11.19 -3.01 -12.17
CA THR A 344 10.46 -3.90 -13.09
C THR A 344 9.52 -3.10 -13.99
N MET A 345 8.73 -2.19 -13.43
CA MET A 345 7.82 -1.35 -14.21
C MET A 345 8.57 -0.47 -15.21
N TYR A 346 9.63 0.18 -14.75
CA TYR A 346 10.44 1.09 -15.55
C TYR A 346 11.16 0.38 -16.69
N SER A 347 11.86 -0.73 -16.41
CA SER A 347 12.60 -1.49 -17.43
C SER A 347 11.70 -2.14 -18.49
N ARG A 348 10.41 -2.33 -18.18
CA ARG A 348 9.41 -2.94 -19.05
C ARG A 348 8.43 -1.92 -19.65
N CYS A 349 8.63 -0.62 -19.40
CA CYS A 349 7.75 0.44 -19.86
C CYS A 349 6.28 0.31 -19.40
N ILE A 350 6.07 -0.24 -18.20
CA ILE A 350 4.75 -0.39 -17.59
C ILE A 350 4.38 0.91 -16.88
N ALA A 351 3.20 1.45 -17.20
CA ALA A 351 2.67 2.69 -16.62
C ALA A 351 3.66 3.87 -16.65
N GLN A 352 4.46 3.97 -17.72
CA GLN A 352 5.37 5.09 -17.96
C GLN A 352 4.69 6.15 -18.82
N ARG A 353 5.08 7.42 -18.68
CA ARG A 353 4.66 8.47 -19.62
C ARG A 353 5.58 8.51 -20.83
N THR A 354 5.02 8.85 -21.97
CA THR A 354 5.79 9.24 -23.15
C THR A 354 6.53 10.55 -22.85
N ALA A 355 7.79 10.64 -23.26
CA ALA A 355 8.44 11.93 -23.37
C ALA A 355 7.71 12.74 -24.47
N GLU A 356 7.12 13.88 -24.13
CA GLU A 356 6.59 14.85 -25.10
C GLU A 356 7.72 15.59 -25.83
#